data_AF-A0A7V8DC79-F1
#
_entry.id   AF-A0A7V8DC79-F1
#
_cell.length_a   1.000
_cell.length_b   1.000
_cell.length_c   1.000
_cell.angle_alpha   90.00
_cell.angle_beta   90.00
_cell.angle_gamma   90.00
#
_symmetry.space_group_name_H-M   'P 1'
#
loop_
_entity.id
_entity.type
_entity.pdbx_description
1 polymer ?
#
loop_
_entity_poly.entity_id
_entity_poly.type
_entity_poly.pdbx_seq_one_letter_code
_entity_poly.pdbx_strand_id
1 'polypeptide(L)'
;MSTKLALAALTMGVFSFIHFFGVEKAAMAVAFGVLALKDPSITDRGRKLAKAAVLTGLAYLLVLAGVVLYHLPGLNALAARLR
;
A
#
# COMPACT_ATOMS: atom_id res chain seq x y z
N MET A 1 -14.74 7.46 14.63
CA MET A 1 -13.84 8.44 13.98
C MET A 1 -14.30 8.61 12.52
N SER A 2 -14.29 9.84 12.01
CA SER A 2 -15.09 10.25 10.84
C SER A 2 -14.60 9.64 9.52
N THR A 3 -15.54 9.26 8.63
CA THR A 3 -15.38 8.77 7.25
C THR A 3 -14.23 9.43 6.45
N LYS A 4 -13.86 10.67 6.81
CA LYS A 4 -12.71 11.41 6.31
C LYS A 4 -11.37 10.65 6.42
N LEU A 5 -11.14 9.88 7.50
CA LEU A 5 -9.91 9.11 7.67
C LEU A 5 -9.86 7.85 6.78
N ALA A 6 -10.99 7.16 6.63
CA ALA A 6 -11.09 6.03 5.71
C ALA A 6 -10.93 6.48 4.24
N LEU A 7 -11.46 7.66 3.91
CA LEU A 7 -11.27 8.30 2.61
C LEU A 7 -9.79 8.70 2.40
N ALA A 8 -9.14 9.29 3.41
CA ALA A 8 -7.72 9.65 3.37
C ALA A 8 -6.81 8.42 3.21
N ALA A 9 -7.14 7.28 3.85
CA ALA A 9 -6.41 6.03 3.67
C ALA A 9 -6.56 5.48 2.25
N LEU A 10 -7.77 5.55 1.68
CA LEU A 10 -8.03 5.11 0.31
C LEU A 10 -7.32 6.00 -0.71
N THR A 11 -7.37 7.33 -0.55
CA THR A 11 -6.68 8.26 -1.45
C THR A 11 -5.17 8.09 -1.36
N MET A 12 -4.59 7.91 -0.16
CA MET A 12 -3.17 7.56 -0.01
C MET A 12 -2.79 6.28 -0.76
N GLY A 13 -3.64 5.24 -0.70
CA GLY A 13 -3.42 3.98 -1.41
C GLY A 13 -3.57 4.06 -2.92
N VAL A 14 -4.42 4.97 -3.44
CA VAL A 14 -4.50 5.22 -4.89
C VAL A 14 -3.31 6.06 -5.35
N PHE A 15 -2.90 7.07 -4.57
CA PHE A 15 -1.77 7.92 -4.89
C PHE A 15 -0.40 7.21 -4.74
N SER A 16 -0.32 6.03 -4.12
CA SER A 16 0.90 5.22 -4.08
C SER A 16 1.30 4.68 -5.46
N PHE A 17 0.39 4.64 -6.42
CA PHE A 17 0.66 4.18 -7.79
C PHE A 17 1.24 5.28 -8.70
N ILE A 18 1.13 6.57 -8.35
CA ILE A 18 1.40 7.69 -9.27
C ILE A 18 2.86 8.20 -9.22
N HIS A 19 3.63 7.85 -8.20
CA HIS A 19 5.07 8.12 -8.17
C HIS A 19 5.78 7.01 -7.39
N PHE A 20 7.03 6.69 -7.74
CA PHE A 20 7.95 5.73 -7.11
C PHE A 20 8.13 5.87 -5.56
N PHE A 21 7.38 6.75 -4.90
CA PHE A 21 7.12 6.88 -3.46
C PHE A 21 6.09 5.85 -2.92
N GLY A 22 5.83 4.77 -3.64
CA GLY A 22 4.64 3.96 -3.41
C GLY A 22 4.68 3.05 -2.18
N VAL A 23 5.86 2.65 -1.69
CA VAL A 23 5.96 1.75 -0.52
C VAL A 23 5.49 2.42 0.76
N GLU A 24 5.98 3.63 1.04
CA GLU A 24 5.61 4.39 2.24
C GLU A 24 4.12 4.72 2.26
N LYS A 25 3.56 5.07 1.10
CA LYS A 25 2.13 5.37 0.96
C LYS A 25 1.25 4.13 1.02
N ALA A 26 1.69 3.00 0.45
CA ALA A 26 0.99 1.73 0.59
C ALA A 26 1.02 1.22 2.03
N ALA A 27 2.16 1.32 2.72
CA ALA A 27 2.28 0.99 4.14
C ALA A 27 1.37 1.87 5.01
N MET A 28 1.31 3.18 4.74
CA MET A 28 0.35 4.07 5.41
C MET A 28 -1.11 3.72 5.10
N ALA A 29 -1.47 3.41 3.86
CA ALA A 29 -2.82 3.01 3.48
C ALA A 29 -3.26 1.73 4.21
N VAL A 30 -2.36 0.75 4.34
CA VAL A 30 -2.60 -0.48 5.11
C VAL A 30 -2.71 -0.16 6.61
N ALA A 31 -1.79 0.62 7.18
CA ALA A 31 -1.80 0.96 8.59
C ALA A 31 -3.06 1.73 8.99
N PHE A 32 -3.44 2.76 8.23
CA PHE A 32 -4.66 3.53 8.46
C PHE A 32 -5.92 2.71 8.18
N GLY A 33 -5.90 1.83 7.18
CA GLY A 33 -7.00 0.91 6.91
C GLY A 33 -7.23 -0.08 8.06
N VAL A 34 -6.16 -0.67 8.62
CA VAL A 34 -6.23 -1.57 9.77
C VAL A 34 -6.66 -0.83 11.04
N LEU A 35 -6.15 0.38 11.28
CA LEU A 35 -6.58 1.23 12.40
C LEU A 35 -8.07 1.58 12.30
N ALA A 36 -8.55 1.93 11.10
CA ALA A 36 -9.96 2.20 10.87
C ALA A 36 -10.82 0.95 11.11
N LEU A 37 -10.37 -0.25 10.71
CA LEU A 37 -11.11 -1.49 10.96
C LEU A 37 -11.19 -1.88 12.45
N LYS A 38 -10.25 -1.43 13.28
CA LYS A 38 -10.25 -1.65 14.73
C LYS A 38 -11.12 -0.63 15.50
N ASP A 39 -11.59 0.43 14.86
CA ASP A 39 -12.42 1.44 15.51
C ASP A 39 -13.87 0.94 15.69
N PRO A 40 -14.38 0.79 16.93
CA PRO A 40 -15.74 0.32 17.18
C PRO A 40 -16.82 1.30 16.69
N SER A 41 -16.46 2.56 16.42
CA SER A 41 -17.37 3.60 15.91
C SER A 41 -17.45 3.68 14.37
N ILE A 42 -16.90 2.70 13.67
CA ILE A 42 -16.88 2.69 12.20
C ILE A 42 -18.26 2.40 11.60
N THR A 43 -18.65 3.19 10.61
CA THR A 43 -19.86 2.95 9.81
C THR A 43 -19.65 1.83 8.79
N ASP A 44 -20.71 1.17 8.33
CA ASP A 44 -20.61 0.11 7.32
C ASP A 44 -19.92 0.56 6.03
N ARG A 45 -20.16 1.81 5.61
CA ARG A 45 -19.45 2.42 4.47
C ARG A 45 -17.97 2.61 4.77
N GLY A 46 -17.61 3.12 5.96
CA GLY A 46 -16.22 3.26 6.38
C GLY A 46 -15.49 1.92 6.42
N ARG A 47 -16.17 0.85 6.86
CA ARG A 47 -15.61 -0.51 6.91
C ARG A 47 -15.32 -1.06 5.52
N LYS A 48 -16.21 -0.84 4.54
CA LYS A 48 -15.98 -1.21 3.13
C LYS A 48 -14.79 -0.45 2.54
N LEU A 49 -14.71 0.86 2.78
CA LEU A 49 -13.60 1.70 2.32
C LEU A 49 -12.26 1.30 2.95
N ALA A 50 -12.25 1.00 4.26
CA ALA A 50 -11.06 0.56 4.96
C ALA A 50 -10.57 -0.81 4.44
N LYS A 51 -11.48 -1.76 4.19
CA LYS A 51 -11.13 -3.04 3.54
C LYS A 51 -10.54 -2.82 2.15
N ALA A 52 -11.15 -1.95 1.35
CA ALA A 52 -10.64 -1.62 0.02
C ALA A 52 -9.25 -0.98 0.09
N ALA A 53 -9.01 -0.04 1.02
CA ALA A 53 -7.71 0.58 1.20
C ALA A 53 -6.62 -0.43 1.59
N VAL A 54 -6.91 -1.34 2.53
CA VAL A 54 -5.97 -2.42 2.91
C VAL A 54 -5.70 -3.33 1.72
N LEU A 55 -6.74 -3.77 1.01
CA LEU A 55 -6.59 -4.70 -0.12
C LEU A 55 -5.75 -4.09 -1.25
N THR A 56 -6.01 -2.83 -1.61
CA THR A 56 -5.27 -2.11 -2.65
C THR A 56 -3.81 -1.88 -2.25
N GLY A 57 -3.56 -1.50 -1.00
CA GLY A 57 -2.19 -1.35 -0.48
C GLY A 57 -1.42 -2.68 -0.46
N LEU A 58 -2.08 -3.77 -0.09
CA LEU A 58 -1.46 -5.10 -0.08
C LEU A 58 -1.15 -5.61 -1.48
N ALA A 59 -2.06 -5.40 -2.43
CA ALA A 59 -1.86 -5.72 -3.84
C ALA A 59 -0.67 -4.97 -4.44
N TYR A 60 -0.51 -3.68 -4.12
CA TYR A 60 0.64 -2.89 -4.54
C TYR A 60 1.96 -3.46 -4.01
N LEU A 61 2.01 -3.80 -2.71
CA LEU A 61 3.21 -4.38 -2.10
C LEU A 61 3.58 -5.73 -2.72
N LEU A 62 2.60 -6.56 -3.07
CA LEU A 62 2.83 -7.84 -3.76
C LEU A 62 3.40 -7.63 -5.18
N VAL A 63 2.82 -6.70 -5.95
CA VAL A 63 3.32 -6.38 -7.30
C VAL A 63 4.75 -5.85 -7.21
N LEU A 64 5.02 -4.94 -6.27
CA LEU A 64 6.36 -4.40 -6.09
C LEU A 64 7.37 -5.48 -5.69
N ALA A 65 7.01 -6.37 -4.75
CA ALA A 65 7.86 -7.49 -4.36
C ALA A 65 8.17 -8.40 -5.56
N GLY A 66 7.18 -8.69 -6.41
CA GLY A 66 7.37 -9.45 -7.65
C GLY A 66 8.32 -8.76 -8.63
N VAL A 67 8.15 -7.47 -8.87
CA VAL A 67 9.04 -6.68 -9.76
C VAL A 67 10.47 -6.66 -9.23
N VAL A 68 10.65 -6.44 -7.93
CA VAL A 68 11.95 -6.40 -7.27
C VAL A 68 12.65 -7.76 -7.37
N LEU A 69 11.96 -8.85 -7.04
CA LEU A 69 12.51 -10.21 -7.13
C LEU A 69 12.86 -10.60 -8.57
N TYR A 70 12.10 -10.13 -9.56
CA TYR A 70 12.36 -10.40 -10.97
C TYR A 70 13.56 -9.60 -11.51
N HIS A 71 13.73 -8.33 -11.11
CA HIS A 71 14.84 -7.48 -11.59
C HIS A 71 16.13 -7.59 -10.76
N LEU A 72 16.06 -8.06 -9.51
CA LEU A 72 17.21 -8.32 -8.63
C LEU A 72 18.32 -9.17 -9.26
N PRO A 73 18.04 -10.34 -9.88
CA PRO A 73 19.10 -11.15 -10.48
C PRO A 73 19.82 -10.41 -11.63
N GLY A 74 19.13 -9.55 -12.37
CA GLY A 74 19.73 -8.72 -13.43
C GLY A 74 20.68 -7.64 -12.87
N LEU A 75 20.32 -7.03 -11.73
CA LEU A 75 21.18 -6.06 -11.05
C LEU A 75 22.40 -6.72 -10.40
N ASN A 76 22.24 -7.91 -9.80
CA ASN A 76 23.35 -8.67 -9.24
C ASN A 76 24.36 -9.11 -10.31
N ALA A 77 23.89 -9.47 -11.51
CA ALA A 77 24.77 -9.82 -12.63
C ALA A 77 25.61 -8.62 -13.13
N LEU A 78 25.04 -7.41 -13.11
CA LEU A 78 25.76 -6.18 -13.44
C LEU A 78 26.75 -5.76 -12.34
N ALA A 79 26.34 -5.86 -11.07
CA ALA A 79 27.21 -5.56 -9.93
C ALA A 79 28.41 -6.53 -9.86
N ALA A 80 28.23 -7.79 -10.23
CA ALA A 80 29.31 -8.79 -10.30
C ALA A 80 30.31 -8.53 -11.45
N ARG A 81 29.93 -7.81 -12.50
CA ARG A 81 30.82 -7.44 -13.61
C ARG A 81 31.60 -6.14 -13.38
N LEU A 82 31.22 -5.37 -12.37
CA LEU A 82 31.85 -4.09 -11.98
C LEU A 82 32.85 -4.24 -10.81
N ARG A 83 32.99 -5.45 -10.26
CA ARG A 83 34.01 -5.84 -9.27
C ARG A 83 35.14 -6.58 -9.97
#